data_AF-A0A2L0HX72-F1
#
_entry.id   AF-A0A2L0HX72-F1
#
_cell.length_a   1.000
_cell.length_b   1.000
_cell.length_c   1.000
_cell.angle_alpha   90.00
_cell.angle_beta   90.00
_cell.angle_gamma   90.00
#
_symmetry.space_group_name_H-M   'P 1'
#
loop_
_entity.id
_entity.type
_entity.pdbx_description
1 polymer ?
#
loop_
_entity_poly.entity_id
_entity_poly.type
_entity_poly.pdbx_seq_one_letter_code
_entity_poly.pdbx_strand_id
1 'polypeptide(L)'
;MNDVRDGLLLLEMDENSLEKYTYSLKDMRKVIIYALSESVSNYWPELALNWLQKKPEYLDSDVLYWIDNLIKDKNKYSQKVRHLATKIRKNFLEIPST
;
A
#
# COMPACT_ATOMS: atom_id res chain seq x y z
N MET A 1 20.64 1.65 -5.53
CA MET A 1 19.32 2.00 -4.95
C MET A 1 18.46 2.36 -6.13
N ASN A 2 17.51 1.50 -6.51
CA ASN A 2 16.54 1.85 -7.55
C ASN A 2 15.71 3.02 -7.03
N ASP A 3 15.37 3.98 -7.89
CA ASP A 3 14.53 5.11 -7.50
C ASP A 3 13.19 4.56 -6.98
N VAL A 4 12.73 5.04 -5.82
CA VAL A 4 11.44 4.63 -5.25
C VAL A 4 10.30 4.94 -6.22
N ARG A 5 10.49 5.95 -7.09
CA ARG A 5 9.58 6.29 -8.19
C ARG A 5 9.52 5.20 -9.25
N ASP A 6 10.61 4.53 -9.56
CA ASP A 6 10.60 3.38 -10.48
C ASP A 6 9.85 2.19 -9.85
N GLY A 7 9.92 2.07 -8.52
CA GLY A 7 9.16 1.09 -7.77
C GLY A 7 7.64 1.28 -7.84
N LEU A 8 7.15 2.52 -8.02
CA LEU A 8 5.71 2.77 -8.14
C LEU A 8 5.07 2.09 -9.36
N LEU A 9 5.82 1.95 -10.46
CA LEU A 9 5.35 1.25 -11.65
C LEU A 9 4.99 -0.21 -11.33
N LEU A 10 5.64 -0.84 -10.35
CA LEU A 10 5.32 -2.21 -9.92
C LEU A 10 3.89 -2.34 -9.38
N LEU A 11 3.32 -1.26 -8.83
CA LEU A 11 1.94 -1.27 -8.34
C LEU A 11 0.92 -1.31 -9.50
N GLU A 12 1.33 -0.89 -10.69
CA GLU A 12 0.52 -0.93 -11.92
C GLU A 12 0.67 -2.25 -12.68
N MET A 13 1.75 -2.98 -12.44
CA MET A 13 2.05 -4.23 -13.13
C MET A 13 1.12 -5.36 -12.69
N ASP A 14 0.76 -6.22 -13.64
CA ASP A 14 0.07 -7.46 -13.32
C ASP A 14 0.97 -8.42 -12.51
N GLU A 15 0.34 -9.34 -11.78
CA GLU A 15 1.03 -10.26 -10.87
C GLU A 15 2.04 -11.16 -11.58
N ASN A 16 1.78 -11.55 -12.83
CA ASN A 16 2.67 -12.40 -13.63
C ASN A 16 3.95 -11.66 -14.04
N SER A 17 3.84 -10.34 -14.22
CA SER A 17 4.95 -9.48 -14.57
C SER A 17 5.83 -9.16 -13.36
N LEU A 18 5.28 -9.22 -12.15
CA LEU A 18 5.99 -8.98 -10.89
C LEU A 18 7.01 -10.08 -10.56
N GLU A 19 6.75 -11.35 -10.92
CA GLU A 19 7.70 -12.47 -10.69
C GLU A 19 9.05 -12.27 -11.38
N LYS A 20 9.09 -11.46 -12.44
CA LYS A 20 10.32 -11.13 -13.17
C LYS A 20 11.18 -10.08 -12.46
N TYR A 21 10.62 -9.37 -11.48
CA TYR A 21 11.33 -8.33 -10.74
C TYR A 21 11.75 -8.85 -9.37
N THR A 22 13.05 -8.83 -9.12
CA THR A 22 13.65 -9.20 -7.84
C THR A 22 13.58 -8.03 -6.85
N TYR A 23 12.38 -7.73 -6.36
CA TYR A 23 12.22 -6.81 -5.21
C TYR A 23 12.24 -7.60 -3.90
N SER A 24 13.11 -7.16 -2.98
CA SER A 24 13.04 -7.65 -1.61
C SER A 24 11.74 -7.17 -0.95
N LEU A 25 11.24 -7.94 0.01
CA LEU A 25 10.07 -7.55 0.80
C LEU A 25 10.27 -6.16 1.44
N LYS A 26 11.49 -5.86 1.90
CA LYS A 26 11.85 -4.57 2.47
C LYS A 26 11.76 -3.43 1.45
N ASP A 27 12.19 -3.65 0.22
CA ASP A 27 12.16 -2.60 -0.80
C ASP A 27 10.74 -2.36 -1.32
N MET A 28 9.94 -3.42 -1.47
CA MET A 28 8.54 -3.26 -1.84
C MET A 28 7.73 -2.52 -0.76
N ARG A 29 8.02 -2.77 0.54
CA ARG A 29 7.42 -1.99 1.63
C ARG A 29 7.76 -0.50 1.55
N LYS A 30 8.99 -0.12 1.18
CA LYS A 30 9.34 1.30 0.96
C LYS A 30 8.51 1.92 -0.16
N VAL A 31 8.30 1.20 -1.26
CA VAL A 31 7.44 1.65 -2.37
C VAL A 31 6.00 1.87 -1.90
N ILE A 32 5.45 0.92 -1.14
CA ILE A 32 4.11 1.01 -0.58
C ILE A 32 4.00 2.21 0.36
N ILE A 33 4.95 2.37 1.28
CA ILE A 33 4.99 3.52 2.20
C ILE A 33 5.04 4.83 1.42
N TYR A 34 5.88 4.92 0.39
CA TYR A 34 5.98 6.12 -0.44
C TYR A 34 4.66 6.43 -1.16
N ALA A 35 3.99 5.42 -1.72
CA ALA A 35 2.68 5.57 -2.35
C ALA A 35 1.59 6.06 -1.38
N LEU A 36 1.65 5.64 -0.11
CA LEU A 36 0.68 6.04 0.92
C LEU A 36 1.00 7.42 1.55
N SER A 37 2.27 7.76 1.74
CA SER A 37 2.71 8.94 2.49
C SER A 37 2.89 10.19 1.65
N GLU A 38 3.67 10.08 0.58
CA GLU A 38 4.17 11.20 -0.22
C GLU A 38 3.28 11.50 -1.44
N SER A 39 2.17 10.78 -1.61
CA SER A 39 1.29 10.99 -2.75
C SER A 39 0.56 12.34 -2.67
N VAL A 40 0.64 13.08 -3.78
CA VAL A 40 -0.13 14.31 -4.04
C VAL A 40 -1.56 14.02 -4.53
N SER A 41 -1.90 12.76 -4.80
CA SER A 41 -3.20 12.37 -5.37
C SER A 41 -3.76 11.08 -4.74
N ASN A 42 -5.03 10.78 -5.05
CA ASN A 42 -5.67 9.53 -4.66
C ASN A 42 -5.13 8.30 -5.40
N TYR A 43 -4.43 8.49 -6.51
CA TYR A 43 -4.05 7.41 -7.43
C TYR A 43 -3.09 6.40 -6.80
N TRP A 44 -1.94 6.86 -6.28
CA TRP A 44 -0.94 5.99 -5.67
C TRP A 44 -1.43 5.28 -4.40
N PRO A 45 -2.14 5.96 -3.47
CA PRO A 45 -2.79 5.32 -2.36
C PRO A 45 -3.76 4.22 -2.80
N GLU A 46 -4.58 4.49 -3.82
CA GLU A 46 -5.54 3.49 -4.30
C GLU A 46 -4.85 2.25 -4.85
N LEU A 47 -3.81 2.43 -5.69
CA LEU A 47 -3.02 1.32 -6.22
C LEU A 47 -2.36 0.51 -5.11
N ALA A 48 -1.68 1.17 -4.16
CA ALA A 48 -1.02 0.50 -3.05
C ALA A 48 -2.01 -0.29 -2.18
N LEU A 49 -3.19 0.27 -1.89
CA LEU A 49 -4.22 -0.42 -1.12
C LEU A 49 -4.78 -1.63 -1.88
N ASN A 50 -5.04 -1.51 -3.18
CA ASN A 50 -5.49 -2.64 -4.00
C ASN A 50 -4.43 -3.76 -4.06
N TRP A 51 -3.15 -3.39 -4.11
CA TRP A 51 -2.04 -4.32 -4.10
C TRP A 51 -1.94 -5.05 -2.75
N LEU A 52 -2.03 -4.31 -1.64
CA LEU A 52 -2.02 -4.87 -0.28
C LEU A 52 -3.19 -5.82 0.00
N GLN A 53 -4.34 -5.68 -0.66
CA GLN A 53 -5.44 -6.63 -0.54
C GLN A 53 -5.07 -8.02 -1.08
N LYS A 54 -4.20 -8.08 -2.10
CA LYS A 54 -3.76 -9.35 -2.70
C LYS A 54 -2.51 -9.90 -2.01
N LYS A 55 -1.72 -9.04 -1.39
CA LYS A 55 -0.42 -9.34 -0.79
C LYS A 55 -0.34 -8.84 0.66
N PRO A 56 -1.11 -9.42 1.59
CA PRO A 56 -1.15 -8.98 2.99
C PRO A 56 0.16 -9.17 3.74
N GLU A 57 1.09 -10.00 3.26
CA GLU A 57 2.42 -10.24 3.85
C GLU A 57 3.32 -8.98 3.90
N TYR A 58 2.96 -7.95 3.12
CA TYR A 58 3.64 -6.66 3.12
C TYR A 58 3.09 -5.69 4.17
N LEU A 59 1.99 -6.04 4.86
CA LEU A 59 1.47 -5.25 5.99
C LEU A 59 2.40 -5.41 7.20
N ASP A 60 2.87 -4.29 7.73
CA ASP A 60 3.54 -4.18 9.02
C ASP A 60 3.09 -2.93 9.76
N SER A 61 3.70 -2.66 10.92
CA SER A 61 3.37 -1.49 11.74
C SER A 61 3.49 -0.16 10.99
N ASP A 62 4.49 -0.04 10.11
CA ASP A 62 4.77 1.20 9.40
C ASP A 62 3.74 1.41 8.28
N VAL A 63 3.42 0.35 7.54
CA VAL A 63 2.36 0.40 6.52
C VAL A 63 1.00 0.70 7.18
N LEU A 64 0.70 0.09 8.32
CA LEU A 64 -0.55 0.33 9.06
C LEU A 64 -0.65 1.76 9.60
N TYR A 65 0.46 2.34 10.06
CA TYR A 65 0.50 3.74 10.46
C TYR A 65 0.04 4.67 9.34
N TRP A 66 0.53 4.44 8.10
CA TRP A 66 0.12 5.23 6.95
C TRP A 66 -1.32 4.97 6.54
N ILE A 67 -1.79 3.72 6.58
CA ILE A 67 -3.22 3.39 6.35
C ILE A 67 -4.11 4.16 7.33
N ASP A 68 -3.75 4.22 8.62
CA ASP A 68 -4.51 4.96 9.63
C ASP A 68 -4.52 6.48 9.34
N ASN A 69 -3.43 7.04 8.80
CA ASN A 69 -3.39 8.44 8.37
C ASN A 69 -4.31 8.72 7.17
N LEU A 70 -4.37 7.81 6.18
CA LEU A 70 -5.28 7.92 5.04
C LEU A 70 -6.75 7.96 5.51
N ILE A 71 -7.12 7.10 6.46
CA ILE A 71 -8.49 7.03 6.99
C ILE A 71 -8.89 8.34 7.67
N LYS A 72 -7.98 8.98 8.40
CA LYS A 72 -8.23 10.19 9.18
C LYS A 72 -8.29 11.45 8.32
N ASP A 73 -7.47 11.55 7.27
CA ASP A 73 -7.37 12.76 6.46
C ASP A 73 -8.49 12.85 5.41
N LYS A 74 -9.61 13.42 5.85
CA LYS A 74 -10.80 13.56 5.01
C LYS A 74 -10.67 14.63 3.92
N ASN A 75 -9.72 15.55 4.08
CA ASN A 75 -9.54 16.69 3.21
C ASN A 75 -8.63 16.33 2.02
N LYS A 76 -7.65 15.45 2.26
CA LYS A 76 -6.70 15.00 1.23
C LYS A 76 -7.21 13.82 0.41
N TYR A 77 -7.85 12.83 1.06
CA TYR A 77 -8.20 11.57 0.41
C TYR A 77 -9.70 11.38 0.21
N SER A 78 -10.06 10.82 -0.94
CA SER A 78 -11.43 10.51 -1.34
C SER A 78 -12.08 9.45 -0.44
N GLN A 79 -13.41 9.43 -0.39
CA GLN A 79 -14.16 8.42 0.35
C GLN A 79 -13.79 6.99 -0.08
N LYS A 80 -13.52 6.77 -1.38
CA LYS A 80 -13.13 5.47 -1.94
C LYS A 80 -11.81 4.98 -1.32
N VAL A 81 -10.75 5.81 -1.37
CA VAL A 81 -9.44 5.48 -0.79
C VAL A 81 -9.55 5.21 0.70
N ARG A 82 -10.28 6.06 1.44
CA ARG A 82 -10.48 5.86 2.89
C ARG A 82 -11.25 4.59 3.22
N HIS A 83 -12.23 4.22 2.39
CA HIS A 83 -12.99 2.98 2.56
C HIS A 83 -12.11 1.74 2.32
N LEU A 84 -11.28 1.75 1.27
CA LEU A 84 -10.29 0.69 0.99
C LEU A 84 -9.32 0.54 2.17
N ALA A 85 -8.77 1.64 2.66
CA ALA A 85 -7.88 1.67 3.82
C ALA A 85 -8.55 1.08 5.08
N THR A 86 -9.80 1.47 5.35
CA THR A 86 -10.59 0.94 6.48
C THR A 86 -10.80 -0.57 6.37
N LYS A 87 -11.09 -1.09 5.17
CA LYS A 87 -11.28 -2.52 4.95
C LYS A 87 -10.01 -3.32 5.25
N ILE A 88 -8.86 -2.86 4.75
CA ILE A 88 -7.57 -3.52 5.00
C ILE A 88 -7.24 -3.50 6.49
N ARG A 89 -7.44 -2.35 7.15
CA ARG A 89 -7.16 -2.20 8.59
C ARG A 89 -7.98 -3.17 9.45
N LYS A 90 -9.27 -3.34 9.14
CA LYS A 90 -10.15 -4.29 9.83
C LYS A 90 -9.71 -5.73 9.59
N ASN A 91 -9.50 -6.10 8.32
CA ASN A 91 -9.08 -7.45 7.97
C ASN A 91 -7.77 -7.84 8.68
N PHE A 92 -6.81 -6.92 8.80
CA PHE A 92 -5.56 -7.19 9.52
C PHE A 92 -5.79 -7.47 11.02
N LEU A 93 -6.70 -6.73 11.66
CA LEU A 93 -7.03 -6.91 13.08
C LEU A 93 -7.84 -8.18 13.36
N GLU A 94 -8.53 -8.71 12.35
CA GLU A 94 -9.34 -9.93 12.44
C GLU A 94 -8.53 -11.21 12.20
N ILE A 95 -7.27 -11.11 11.75
CA ILE A 95 -6.38 -12.28 11.65
C ILE A 95 -5.96 -12.66 13.08
N PRO A 96 -6.39 -13.82 13.61
CA PRO A 96 -5.96 -14.24 14.93
C PRO A 96 -4.45 -14.43 14.91
N SER A 97 -3.76 -13.77 15.84
CA SER A 97 -2.34 -14.00 16.10
C SER A 97 -2.15 -15.46 16.53
N THR A 98 -1.81 -16.31 15.58
CA THR A 98 -1.26 -17.66 15.78
C THR A 98 0.10 -17.62 16.45
#